data_AF-A0A0Q8AC43-F1
#
_entry.id   AF-A0A0Q8AC43-F1
#
_cell.length_a   1.000
_cell.length_b   1.000
_cell.length_c   1.000
_cell.angle_alpha   90.00
_cell.angle_beta   90.00
_cell.angle_gamma   90.00
#
_symmetry.space_group_name_H-M   'P 1'
#
loop_
_entity.id
_entity.type
_entity.pdbx_description
1 polymer ?
#
loop_
_entity_poly.entity_id
_entity_poly.type
_entity_poly.pdbx_seq_one_letter_code
_entity_poly.pdbx_strand_id
1 'polypeptide(L)'
;MPHDDLSADDVLDLIEAHLPTATQARKKSDVQIGFVLYDAIAVRGSYDDYGNGSWGFGVLLGGDASVSKVLGQKLSIRSTRDEVRVALEAIDRYARLRLGPEFLAAYAAANGG
;
A
#
# COMPACT_ATOMS: atom_id res chain seq x y z
N MET A 1 -6.81 18.00 -13.70
CA MET A 1 -5.54 17.30 -13.43
C MET A 1 -5.45 16.18 -14.46
N PRO A 2 -4.31 15.98 -15.14
CA PRO A 2 -4.16 14.82 -16.02
C PRO A 2 -4.26 13.53 -15.18
N HIS A 3 -5.00 12.56 -15.70
CA HIS A 3 -5.09 11.22 -15.12
C HIS A 3 -3.97 10.38 -15.73
N ASP A 4 -3.18 9.71 -14.89
CA ASP A 4 -2.30 8.66 -15.35
C ASP A 4 -3.14 7.38 -15.46
N ASP A 5 -3.16 6.73 -16.62
CA ASP A 5 -3.72 5.39 -16.73
C ASP A 5 -2.77 4.41 -16.05
N LEU A 6 -2.87 4.29 -14.73
CA LEU A 6 -1.99 3.46 -13.91
C LEU A 6 -2.47 2.02 -13.95
N SER A 7 -1.69 1.18 -14.63
CA SER A 7 -1.88 -0.26 -14.59
C SER A 7 -1.53 -0.83 -13.20
N ALA A 8 -1.94 -2.07 -12.95
CA ALA A 8 -1.49 -2.79 -11.74
C ALA A 8 0.04 -2.93 -11.70
N ASP A 9 0.68 -3.03 -12.86
CA ASP A 9 2.12 -3.18 -12.98
C ASP A 9 2.84 -1.86 -12.63
N ASP A 10 2.32 -0.71 -13.07
CA ASP A 10 2.81 0.61 -12.63
C ASP A 10 2.75 0.78 -11.10
N VAL A 11 1.67 0.28 -10.47
CA VAL A 11 1.52 0.39 -9.02
C VAL A 11 2.45 -0.58 -8.29
N LEU A 12 2.72 -1.76 -8.85
CA LEU A 12 3.74 -2.67 -8.31
C LEU A 12 5.13 -2.03 -8.35
N ASP A 13 5.50 -1.40 -9.47
CA ASP A 13 6.77 -0.68 -9.60
C ASP A 13 6.89 0.42 -8.53
N LEU A 14 5.79 1.15 -8.27
CA LEU A 14 5.76 2.16 -7.20
C LEU A 14 5.90 1.56 -5.80
N ILE A 15 5.31 0.39 -5.55
CA ILE A 15 5.47 -0.32 -4.27
C ILE A 15 6.93 -0.73 -4.10
N GLU A 16 7.54 -1.35 -5.11
CA GLU A 16 8.94 -1.78 -5.04
C GLU A 16 9.90 -0.60 -4.86
N ALA A 17 9.65 0.52 -5.55
CA ALA A 17 10.49 1.71 -5.47
C ALA A 17 10.37 2.47 -4.14
N HIS A 18 9.18 2.50 -3.53
CA HIS A 18 8.91 3.35 -2.35
C HIS A 18 8.73 2.59 -1.04
N LEU A 19 8.52 1.28 -1.08
CA LEU A 19 8.29 0.43 0.09
C LEU A 19 9.22 -0.79 0.05
N PRO A 20 10.52 -0.65 0.37
CA PRO A 20 11.46 -1.78 0.40
C PRO A 20 11.10 -2.83 1.47
N THR A 21 10.20 -2.50 2.38
CA THR A 21 9.65 -3.39 3.42
C THR A 21 8.42 -4.16 2.95
N ALA A 22 7.95 -3.92 1.72
CA ALA A 22 6.88 -4.66 1.11
C ALA A 22 7.39 -6.01 0.61
N THR A 23 6.95 -7.08 1.28
CA THR A 23 7.17 -8.46 0.87
C THR A 23 5.91 -9.00 0.20
N GLN A 24 6.09 -10.05 -0.62
CA GLN A 24 4.99 -10.73 -1.31
C GLN A 24 4.10 -9.80 -2.17
N ALA A 25 4.67 -8.70 -2.67
CA ALA A 25 3.97 -7.83 -3.60
C ALA A 25 3.62 -8.61 -4.87
N ARG A 26 2.33 -8.66 -5.20
CA ARG A 26 1.84 -9.39 -6.37
C ARG A 26 0.56 -8.81 -6.92
N LYS A 27 0.47 -8.86 -8.25
CA LYS A 27 -0.76 -8.70 -9.00
C LYS A 27 -1.67 -9.90 -8.72
N LYS A 28 -2.89 -9.65 -8.26
CA LYS A 28 -3.94 -10.67 -8.13
C LYS A 28 -4.85 -10.71 -9.35
N SER A 29 -5.08 -9.55 -9.95
CA SER A 29 -5.80 -9.34 -11.22
C SER A 29 -5.37 -7.98 -11.78
N ASP A 30 -5.84 -7.61 -12.97
CA ASP A 30 -5.57 -6.29 -13.56
C ASP A 30 -6.10 -5.12 -12.71
N VAL A 31 -7.03 -5.39 -11.79
CA VAL A 31 -7.64 -4.38 -10.92
C VAL A 31 -7.35 -4.60 -9.44
N GLN A 32 -6.44 -5.52 -9.09
CA GLN A 32 -6.15 -5.81 -7.68
C GLN A 32 -4.72 -6.24 -7.47
N ILE A 33 -4.10 -5.65 -6.45
CA ILE A 33 -2.76 -5.99 -5.97
C ILE A 33 -2.80 -6.27 -4.47
N GLY A 34 -1.83 -7.02 -3.97
CA GLY A 34 -1.61 -7.19 -2.54
C GLY A 34 -0.15 -7.32 -2.21
N PHE A 35 0.21 -6.87 -1.00
CA PHE A 35 1.55 -6.94 -0.44
C PHE A 35 1.47 -6.98 1.09
N VAL A 36 2.58 -7.34 1.74
CA VAL A 36 2.71 -7.38 3.20
C VAL A 36 3.83 -6.44 3.61
N LEU A 37 3.58 -5.56 4.58
CA LEU A 37 4.60 -4.70 5.18
C LEU A 37 5.13 -5.31 6.46
N TYR A 38 6.45 -5.31 6.61
CA TYR A 38 7.14 -5.75 7.83
C TYR A 38 6.79 -7.18 8.27
N ASP A 39 6.42 -8.05 7.32
CA ASP A 39 5.89 -9.40 7.56
C ASP A 39 4.68 -9.46 8.52
N ALA A 40 4.00 -8.32 8.74
CA ALA A 40 2.98 -8.19 9.78
C ALA A 40 1.67 -7.56 9.30
N ILE A 41 1.72 -6.68 8.30
CA ILE A 41 0.57 -5.87 7.89
C ILE A 41 0.24 -6.13 6.42
N ALA A 42 -0.88 -6.80 6.17
CA ALA A 42 -1.35 -7.04 4.82
C ALA A 42 -2.09 -5.81 4.27
N VAL A 43 -1.77 -5.45 3.02
CA VAL A 43 -2.36 -4.32 2.30
C VAL A 43 -2.95 -4.82 0.98
N ARG A 44 -4.10 -4.28 0.61
CA ARG A 44 -4.75 -4.50 -0.68
C ARG A 44 -4.86 -3.18 -1.43
N GLY A 45 -4.41 -3.16 -2.68
CA GLY A 45 -4.76 -2.12 -3.65
C GLY A 45 -5.85 -2.64 -4.58
N SER A 46 -6.81 -1.79 -4.90
CA SER A 46 -7.86 -2.08 -5.89
C SER A 46 -7.99 -0.90 -6.85
N TYR A 47 -8.12 -1.20 -8.13
CA TYR A 47 -8.48 -0.22 -9.16
C TYR A 47 -10.00 -0.13 -9.28
N ASP A 48 -10.49 1.09 -9.42
CA ASP A 48 -11.90 1.41 -9.64
C ASP A 48 -12.02 2.31 -10.88
N ASP A 49 -12.90 1.93 -11.81
CA ASP A 49 -13.09 2.54 -13.13
C ASP A 49 -14.26 3.54 -13.18
N TYR A 50 -14.90 3.90 -12.05
CA TYR A 50 -15.97 4.90 -12.02
C TYR A 50 -15.51 6.29 -12.51
N GLY A 51 -15.56 6.51 -13.82
CA GLY A 51 -15.43 7.80 -14.50
C GLY A 51 -14.02 8.16 -14.97
N ASN A 52 -12.99 7.95 -14.14
CA ASN A 52 -11.57 8.15 -14.48
C ASN A 52 -10.72 7.28 -13.55
N GLY A 53 -10.30 6.11 -14.03
CA GLY A 53 -9.50 5.10 -13.32
C GLY A 53 -8.72 5.59 -12.10
N SER A 54 -8.98 4.98 -10.95
CA SER A 54 -8.33 5.35 -9.70
C SER A 54 -7.97 4.15 -8.85
N TRP A 55 -6.80 4.21 -8.21
CA TRP A 55 -6.39 3.22 -7.23
C TRP A 55 -6.86 3.61 -5.83
N GLY A 56 -7.36 2.63 -5.09
CA GLY A 56 -7.64 2.74 -3.67
C GLY A 56 -6.89 1.67 -2.89
N PHE A 57 -6.43 2.03 -1.69
CA PHE A 57 -5.72 1.10 -0.81
C PHE A 57 -6.50 0.86 0.49
N GLY A 58 -6.36 -0.35 1.02
CA GLY A 58 -6.91 -0.77 2.30
C GLY A 58 -5.91 -1.61 3.09
N VAL A 59 -5.72 -1.28 4.36
CA VAL A 59 -4.96 -2.11 5.30
C VAL A 59 -5.91 -3.15 5.89
N LEU A 60 -5.56 -4.42 5.81
CA LEU A 60 -6.38 -5.54 6.27
C LEU A 60 -6.15 -5.76 7.77
N LEU A 61 -7.22 -5.82 8.56
CA LEU A 61 -7.15 -6.00 10.02
C LEU A 61 -7.54 -7.42 10.47
N GLY A 62 -7.77 -8.33 9.54
CA GLY A 62 -8.26 -9.69 9.78
C GLY A 62 -9.75 -9.85 9.47
N GLY A 63 -10.15 -11.07 9.09
CA GLY A 63 -11.49 -11.34 8.57
C GLY A 63 -11.82 -10.45 7.36
N ASP A 64 -13.01 -9.86 7.36
CA ASP A 64 -13.48 -8.94 6.31
C ASP A 64 -13.20 -7.45 6.64
N ALA A 65 -12.51 -7.17 7.75
CA ALA A 65 -12.24 -5.81 8.18
C ALA A 65 -11.05 -5.21 7.43
N SER A 66 -11.25 -4.05 6.82
CA SER A 66 -10.18 -3.23 6.25
C SER A 66 -10.38 -1.76 6.57
N VAL A 67 -9.28 -1.01 6.67
CA VAL A 67 -9.31 0.44 6.82
C VAL A 67 -8.76 1.11 5.58
N SER A 68 -9.58 1.96 4.97
CA SER A 68 -9.23 2.81 3.83
C SER A 68 -8.93 4.26 4.25
N LYS A 69 -8.78 4.50 5.56
CA LYS A 69 -8.35 5.78 6.13
C LYS A 69 -7.40 5.51 7.28
N VAL A 70 -6.20 6.07 7.22
CA VAL A 70 -5.17 5.96 8.26
C VAL A 70 -4.68 7.35 8.65
N LEU A 71 -4.49 7.59 9.94
CA LEU A 71 -3.97 8.88 10.44
C LEU A 71 -4.72 10.12 9.92
N GLY A 72 -6.03 10.00 9.68
CA GLY A 72 -6.84 11.09 9.12
C GLY A 72 -6.83 11.18 7.58
N GLN A 73 -5.95 10.45 6.89
CA GLN A 73 -5.80 10.48 5.44
C GLN A 73 -6.58 9.34 4.78
N LYS A 74 -7.45 9.69 3.80
CA LYS A 74 -8.12 8.68 2.96
C LYS A 74 -7.09 8.02 2.05
N LEU A 75 -7.25 6.73 1.80
CA LEU A 75 -6.39 5.94 0.92
C LEU A 75 -7.10 5.58 -0.40
N SER A 76 -8.36 5.99 -0.56
CA SER A 76 -9.17 5.84 -1.75
C SER A 76 -8.89 6.92 -2.80
N ILE A 77 -9.11 6.59 -4.08
CA ILE A 77 -9.13 7.51 -5.23
C ILE A 77 -7.76 8.18 -5.43
N ARG A 78 -6.86 7.46 -6.11
CA ARG A 78 -5.51 7.86 -6.48
C ARG A 78 -5.34 7.71 -7.98
N SER A 79 -5.30 8.83 -8.70
CA SER A 79 -5.31 8.85 -10.17
C SER A 79 -3.98 9.27 -10.78
N THR A 80 -2.94 9.49 -9.96
CA THR A 80 -1.59 9.84 -10.41
C THR A 80 -0.55 9.06 -9.62
N ARG A 81 0.66 8.90 -10.20
CA ARG A 81 1.78 8.22 -9.51
C ARG A 81 2.11 8.86 -8.16
N ASP A 82 2.08 10.19 -8.11
CA ASP A 82 2.35 10.95 -6.87
C ASP A 82 1.29 10.71 -5.80
N GLU A 83 0.01 10.65 -6.18
CA GLU A 83 -1.07 10.36 -5.24
C GLU A 83 -0.95 8.94 -4.67
N VAL A 84 -0.60 7.96 -5.52
CA VAL A 84 -0.30 6.58 -5.09
C VAL A 84 0.87 6.58 -4.12
N ARG A 85 1.99 7.24 -4.46
CA ARG A 85 3.18 7.35 -3.59
C ARG A 85 2.82 7.92 -2.21
N VAL A 86 2.07 9.02 -2.16
CA VAL A 86 1.62 9.63 -0.89
C VAL A 86 0.76 8.65 -0.07
N ALA A 87 -0.08 7.84 -0.72
CA ALA A 87 -0.86 6.81 -0.04
C ALA A 87 0.04 5.70 0.55
N LEU A 88 1.04 5.25 -0.20
CA LEU A 88 2.02 4.25 0.25
C LEU A 88 2.82 4.75 1.47
N GLU A 89 3.29 6.00 1.45
CA GLU A 89 3.98 6.64 2.57
C GLU A 89 3.09 6.72 3.83
N ALA A 90 1.80 7.04 3.66
CA ALA A 90 0.85 7.09 4.76
C ALA A 90 0.62 5.69 5.38
N ILE A 91 0.57 4.65 4.55
CA ILE A 91 0.43 3.26 4.98
C ILE A 91 1.69 2.79 5.72
N ASP A 92 2.89 3.09 5.21
CA ASP A 92 4.16 2.78 5.89
C ASP A 92 4.23 3.43 7.27
N ARG A 93 3.90 4.72 7.34
CA ARG A 93 3.87 5.46 8.61
C ARG A 93 2.89 4.85 9.59
N TYR A 94 1.69 4.50 9.13
CA TYR A 94 0.69 3.81 9.95
C TYR A 94 1.22 2.46 10.46
N ALA A 95 1.87 1.67 9.59
CA ALA A 95 2.44 0.39 9.92
C ALA A 95 3.51 0.50 11.02
N ARG A 96 4.48 1.40 10.86
CA ARG A 96 5.53 1.65 11.85
C ARG A 96 4.98 2.03 13.22
N LEU A 97 3.98 2.93 13.25
CA LEU A 97 3.35 3.36 14.50
C LEU A 97 2.59 2.22 15.18
N ARG A 98 1.94 1.34 14.41
CA ARG A 98 1.14 0.24 14.95
C ARG A 98 2.00 -0.91 15.48
N LEU A 99 3.15 -1.18 14.85
CA LEU A 99 4.08 -2.25 15.24
C LEU A 99 4.95 -1.86 16.42
N GLY A 100 5.27 -0.57 16.55
CA GLY A 100 6.10 -0.06 17.63
C GLY A 100 7.61 -0.32 17.43
N PRO A 101 8.46 0.32 18.24
CA PRO A 101 9.91 0.34 18.03
C PRO A 101 10.58 -1.03 18.21
N GLU A 102 10.12 -1.85 19.14
CA GLU A 102 10.72 -3.16 19.42
C GLU A 102 10.56 -4.13 18.25
N PHE A 103 9.35 -4.20 17.67
CA PHE A 103 9.10 -5.02 16.50
C PHE A 103 9.94 -4.55 15.31
N LEU A 104 9.97 -3.24 15.05
CA LEU A 104 10.74 -2.67 13.95
C LEU A 104 12.25 -2.93 14.10
N ALA A 105 12.77 -2.87 15.33
CA ALA A 105 14.17 -3.21 15.60
C ALA A 105 14.47 -4.68 15.30
N ALA A 106 13.59 -5.60 15.72
CA ALA A 106 13.73 -7.02 15.43
C ALA A 106 13.64 -7.32 13.93
N TYR A 107 12.68 -6.71 13.22
CA TYR A 107 12.54 -6.83 11.77
C TYR A 107 13.79 -6.33 11.03
N ALA A 108 14.31 -5.16 11.43
CA ALA A 108 15.51 -4.58 10.83
C ALA A 108 16.76 -5.44 11.09
N ALA A 109 16.89 -6.05 12.27
CA ALA A 109 18.00 -6.95 12.56
C ALA A 109 17.96 -8.25 11.73
N ALA A 110 16.75 -8.72 11.37
CA ALA A 110 16.57 -9.92 10.56
C ALA A 110 16.76 -9.68 9.05
N ASN A 111 16.42 -8.49 8.56
CA ASN A 111 16.39 -8.16 7.12
C ASN A 111 17.41 -7.09 6.70
N GLY A 112 18.14 -6.50 7.64
CA GLY A 112 19.20 -5.53 7.42
C GLY A 112 20.57 -6.21 7.45
N GLY A 113 20.95 -6.80 6.32
CA GLY A 113 22.30 -7.31 6.02
C GLY A 113 22.69 -6.93 4.61
#